data_AF-A0A5S3Y9G9-F1
#
_entry.id   AF-A0A5S3Y9G9-F1
#
_cell.length_a   1.000
_cell.length_b   1.000
_cell.length_c   1.000
_cell.angle_alpha   90.00
_cell.angle_beta   90.00
_cell.angle_gamma   90.00
#
_symmetry.space_group_name_H-M   'P 1'
#
loop_
_entity.id
_entity.type
_entity.pdbx_description
1 polymer ?
#
loop_
_entity_poly.entity_id
_entity_poly.type
_entity_poly.pdbx_seq_one_letter_code
_entity_poly.pdbx_strand_id
1 'polypeptide(L)'
;MIEYFVVEAKGPGAKLTTGAKKGDQMTERWVDNSLQSMKNSKKYNDKNKLGKNILKAIKLKRPKVTKLVIEAEEVNGEVLGGTIQPLPEE
;
A
#
# COMPACT_ATOMS: atom_id res chain seq x y z
N MET A 1 6.32 -20.14 -3.04
CA MET A 1 5.06 -19.47 -3.45
C MET A 1 5.27 -17.97 -3.25
N ILE A 2 4.79 -17.11 -4.15
CA ILE A 2 4.92 -15.65 -4.01
C ILE A 2 3.70 -15.12 -3.26
N GLU A 3 3.87 -14.10 -2.42
CA GLU A 3 2.80 -13.28 -1.85
C GLU A 3 3.18 -11.80 -2.04
N TYR A 4 2.20 -10.95 -2.34
CA TYR A 4 2.42 -9.51 -2.47
C TYR A 4 1.87 -8.78 -1.25
N PHE A 5 2.63 -7.79 -0.79
CA PHE A 5 2.23 -6.90 0.28
C PHE A 5 2.10 -5.49 -0.26
N VAL A 6 0.98 -4.84 0.02
CA VAL A 6 0.77 -3.41 -0.18
C VAL A 6 0.79 -2.78 1.20
N VAL A 7 1.81 -1.97 1.48
CA VAL A 7 2.07 -1.42 2.80
C VAL A 7 2.05 0.10 2.72
N GLU A 8 1.26 0.74 3.59
CA GLU A 8 1.38 2.16 3.90
C GLU A 8 2.04 2.30 5.27
N ALA A 9 3.23 2.87 5.31
CA ALA A 9 3.95 3.14 6.55
C ALA A 9 3.72 4.59 7.00
N LYS A 10 3.43 4.78 8.29
CA LYS A 10 3.14 6.06 8.92
C LYS A 10 4.11 6.35 10.05
N GLY A 11 4.45 7.63 10.21
CA GLY A 11 5.13 8.10 11.41
C GLY A 11 4.20 8.10 12.62
N PRO A 12 4.73 8.31 13.83
CA PRO A 12 3.94 8.30 15.06
C PRO A 12 2.84 9.36 15.02
N GLY A 13 1.60 8.96 15.33
CA GLY A 13 0.41 9.80 15.30
C GLY A 13 -0.07 10.19 13.90
N ALA A 14 0.60 9.77 12.82
CA ALA A 14 0.24 10.16 11.47
C ALA A 14 -0.92 9.32 10.94
N LYS A 15 -1.98 10.00 10.49
CA LYS A 15 -3.19 9.36 9.97
C LYS A 15 -3.09 9.03 8.48
N LEU A 16 -3.89 8.07 8.04
CA LEU A 16 -4.21 7.91 6.62
C LEU A 16 -4.85 9.20 6.10
N THR A 17 -4.52 9.58 4.87
CA THR A 17 -5.01 10.81 4.24
C THR A 17 -5.79 10.51 2.97
N THR A 18 -6.56 11.51 2.51
CA THR A 18 -7.23 11.47 1.22
C THR A 18 -6.32 12.02 0.13
N GLY A 19 -5.95 11.18 -0.83
CA GLY A 19 -5.23 11.62 -2.02
C GLY A 19 -6.21 12.11 -3.09
N ALA A 20 -6.16 13.40 -3.45
CA ALA A 20 -7.12 14.04 -4.38
C ALA A 20 -7.40 13.27 -5.69
N LYS A 21 -6.42 12.51 -6.23
CA LYS A 21 -6.57 11.71 -7.46
C LYS A 21 -6.72 10.20 -7.22
N LYS A 22 -6.39 9.71 -6.03
CA LYS A 22 -6.33 8.26 -5.74
C LYS A 22 -7.44 7.79 -4.79
N GLY A 23 -8.08 8.71 -4.06
CA GLY A 23 -9.03 8.39 -3.00
C GLY A 23 -8.35 8.30 -1.63
N ASP A 24 -9.08 7.77 -0.66
CA ASP A 24 -8.58 7.57 0.71
C ASP A 24 -7.54 6.46 0.76
N GLN A 25 -6.40 6.73 1.40
CA GLN A 25 -5.29 5.79 1.45
C GLN A 25 -5.74 4.41 1.94
N MET A 26 -5.21 3.36 1.31
CA MET A 26 -5.43 1.95 1.65
C MET A 26 -6.84 1.36 1.43
N THR A 27 -7.79 2.15 0.93
CA THR A 27 -9.02 1.63 0.31
C THR A 27 -8.71 0.83 -0.96
N GLU A 28 -9.61 -0.07 -1.37
CA GLU A 28 -9.51 -0.77 -2.66
C GLU A 28 -9.26 0.19 -3.84
N ARG A 29 -10.00 1.29 -3.90
CA ARG A 29 -9.85 2.32 -4.93
C ARG A 29 -8.44 2.92 -4.95
N TRP A 30 -7.88 3.22 -3.79
CA TRP A 30 -6.55 3.80 -3.70
C TRP A 30 -5.45 2.82 -4.10
N VAL A 31 -5.60 1.54 -3.72
CA VAL A 31 -4.66 0.47 -4.11
C VAL A 31 -4.69 0.28 -5.63
N ASP A 32 -5.86 0.16 -6.25
CA ASP A 32 -5.97 0.00 -7.71
C ASP A 32 -5.36 1.20 -8.44
N ASN A 33 -5.73 2.44 -8.07
CA ASN A 33 -5.19 3.65 -8.67
C ASN A 33 -3.66 3.75 -8.55
N SER A 34 -3.10 3.35 -7.40
CA SER A 34 -1.66 3.31 -7.20
C SER A 34 -0.98 2.27 -8.08
N LEU A 35 -1.54 1.08 -8.20
CA LEU A 35 -0.99 0.02 -9.05
C LEU A 35 -1.12 0.33 -10.55
N GLN A 36 -2.21 0.96 -10.99
CA GLN A 36 -2.35 1.45 -12.37
C GLN A 36 -1.32 2.55 -12.67
N SER A 37 -1.09 3.47 -11.73
CA SER A 37 -0.03 4.47 -11.85
C SER A 37 1.36 3.85 -11.95
N MET A 38 1.64 2.81 -11.16
CA MET A 38 2.89 2.04 -11.26
C MET A 38 3.00 1.34 -12.61
N LYS A 39 1.96 0.64 -13.06
CA LYS A 39 1.91 -0.07 -14.36
C LYS A 39 2.20 0.86 -15.54
N ASN A 40 1.70 2.09 -15.48
CA ASN A 40 1.79 3.07 -16.57
C ASN A 40 3.02 3.99 -16.46
N SER A 41 3.92 3.77 -15.49
CA SER A 41 5.06 4.65 -15.25
C SER A 41 6.11 4.54 -16.37
N LYS A 42 6.30 5.60 -17.16
CA LYS A 42 7.34 5.61 -18.21
C LYS A 42 8.78 5.61 -17.66
N LYS A 43 8.96 5.91 -16.38
CA LYS A 43 10.27 6.13 -15.75
C LYS A 43 10.90 4.85 -15.19
N TYR A 44 10.11 3.84 -14.85
CA TYR A 44 10.59 2.68 -14.09
C TYR A 44 9.99 1.37 -14.63
N ASN A 45 10.65 0.78 -15.64
CA ASN A 45 10.18 -0.45 -16.30
C ASN A 45 9.91 -1.61 -15.33
N ASP A 46 10.71 -1.76 -14.27
CA ASP A 46 10.51 -2.81 -13.26
C ASP A 46 9.25 -2.57 -12.41
N LYS A 47 8.95 -1.30 -12.07
CA LYS A 47 7.71 -0.94 -11.38
C LYS A 47 6.49 -1.21 -12.26
N ASN A 48 6.63 -1.10 -13.58
CA ASN A 48 5.54 -1.43 -14.51
C ASN A 48 5.18 -2.91 -14.44
N LYS A 49 6.20 -3.78 -14.40
CA LYS A 49 6.02 -5.23 -14.26
C LYS A 49 5.42 -5.59 -12.90
N LEU A 50 5.91 -4.99 -11.81
CA LEU A 50 5.38 -5.24 -10.47
C LEU A 50 3.92 -4.80 -10.35
N GLY A 51 3.57 -3.58 -10.76
CA GLY A 51 2.18 -3.09 -10.74
C GLY A 51 1.25 -3.99 -11.56
N LYS A 52 1.67 -4.41 -12.77
CA LYS A 52 0.93 -5.35 -13.61
C LYS A 52 0.71 -6.71 -12.93
N ASN A 53 1.74 -7.23 -12.25
CA ASN A 53 1.67 -8.52 -11.57
C ASN A 53 0.72 -8.49 -10.38
N ILE A 54 0.76 -7.44 -9.56
CA ILE A 54 -0.12 -7.29 -8.39
C ILE A 54 -1.58 -7.11 -8.86
N LEU A 55 -1.84 -6.28 -9.88
CA LEU A 55 -3.18 -6.15 -10.48
C LEU A 55 -3.74 -7.50 -10.96
N LYS A 56 -2.90 -8.29 -11.64
CA LYS A 56 -3.29 -9.65 -12.06
C LYS A 56 -3.56 -10.55 -10.85
N ALA A 57 -2.77 -10.43 -9.78
CA ALA A 57 -2.92 -11.22 -8.57
C ALA A 57 -4.24 -10.93 -7.85
N ILE A 58 -4.62 -9.65 -7.71
CA ILE A 58 -5.93 -9.22 -7.17
C ILE A 58 -7.06 -9.82 -8.02
N LYS A 59 -7.01 -9.63 -9.34
CA LYS A 59 -8.06 -10.13 -10.26
C LYS A 59 -8.22 -11.65 -10.21
N LEU A 60 -7.11 -12.39 -10.17
CA LEU A 60 -7.12 -13.85 -10.18
C LEU A 60 -7.24 -14.46 -8.77
N LYS A 61 -7.22 -13.63 -7.73
CA LYS A 61 -7.11 -14.04 -6.31
C LYS A 61 -5.91 -14.97 -6.05
N ARG A 62 -4.85 -14.86 -6.87
CA ARG A 62 -3.59 -15.61 -6.74
C ARG A 62 -2.45 -14.94 -7.54
N PRO A 63 -1.22 -14.84 -6.98
CA PRO A 63 -0.88 -15.09 -5.57
C PRO A 63 -1.65 -14.17 -4.61
N LYS A 64 -1.62 -14.47 -3.31
CA LYS A 64 -2.28 -13.65 -2.29
C LYS A 64 -1.73 -12.22 -2.31
N VAL A 65 -2.61 -11.25 -2.07
CA VAL A 65 -2.26 -9.84 -1.89
C VAL A 65 -2.77 -9.42 -0.53
N THR A 66 -1.86 -8.95 0.33
CA THR A 66 -2.16 -8.52 1.69
C THR A 66 -1.94 -7.01 1.82
N LYS A 67 -2.93 -6.32 2.38
CA LYS A 67 -2.87 -4.88 2.68
C LYS A 67 -2.47 -4.69 4.14
N LEU A 68 -1.52 -3.80 4.42
CA LEU A 68 -1.09 -3.48 5.79
C LEU A 68 -0.92 -1.97 5.94
N VAL A 69 -1.33 -1.45 7.09
CA VAL A 69 -0.91 -0.13 7.57
C VAL A 69 -0.01 -0.38 8.78
N ILE A 70 1.18 0.23 8.78
CA ILE A 70 2.12 0.12 9.90
C ILE A 70 2.40 1.54 10.39
N GLU A 71 2.17 1.79 11.66
CA GLU A 71 2.52 3.06 12.32
C GLU A 71 3.77 2.85 13.17
N ALA A 72 4.73 3.77 13.07
CA ALA A 72 5.90 3.77 13.92
C ALA A 72 5.52 4.07 15.37
N GLU A 73 6.07 3.27 16.29
CA GLU A 73 6.00 3.55 17.73
C GLU A 73 7.23 4.33 18.15
N GLU A 74 7.02 5.47 18.80
CA GLU A 74 8.09 6.36 19.23
C GLU A 74 7.96 6.69 20.72
N VAL A 75 9.10 6.71 21.40
CA VAL A 75 9.23 7.23 22.76
C VAL A 75 10.38 8.22 22.78
N ASN A 76 10.11 9.47 23.19
CA ASN A 76 11.11 10.54 23.32
C ASN A 76 11.96 10.79 22.06
N GLY A 77 11.39 10.71 20.85
CA GLY A 77 12.12 10.92 19.60
C GLY A 77 12.83 9.68 19.03
N GLU A 78 12.80 8.54 19.72
CA GLU A 78 13.38 7.28 19.25
C GLU A 78 12.30 6.30 18.78
N VAL A 79 12.44 5.81 17.54
CA VAL A 79 11.55 4.80 16.97
C VAL A 79 11.90 3.43 17.55
N LEU A 80 10.98 2.85 18.32
CA LEU A 80 11.16 1.56 18.98
C LEU A 80 10.68 0.38 18.13
N GLY A 81 9.75 0.63 17.20
CA GLY A 81 9.14 -0.41 16.38
C GLY A 81 8.00 0.11 15.53
N GLY A 82 7.07 -0.78 15.18
CA GLY A 82 5.85 -0.39 14.50
C GLY A 82 4.70 -1.36 14.76
N THR A 83 3.49 -0.81 14.82
CA THR A 83 2.26 -1.54 15.10
C THR A 83 1.35 -1.56 13.88
N ILE A 84 0.72 -2.72 13.64
CA ILE A 84 -0.26 -2.87 12.57
C ILE A 84 -1.52 -2.09 12.95
N GLN A 85 -1.90 -1.15 12.10
CA GLN A 85 -3.13 -0.40 12.23
C GLN A 85 -4.26 -1.07 11.44
N PRO A 86 -5.52 -0.88 11.85
CA PRO A 86 -6.67 -1.34 11.07
C PRO A 86 -6.66 -0.72 9.68
N LEU A 87 -7.11 -1.49 8.69
CA LEU A 87 -7.41 -0.94 7.38
C LEU A 87 -8.66 -0.04 7.47
N PRO A 88 -8.76 0.99 6.62
CA PRO A 88 -9.98 1.79 6.57
C PRO A 88 -11.18 0.93 6.18
N GLU A 89 -12.35 1.26 6.73
CA GLU A 89 -13.64 0.71 6.29
C GLU A 89 -13.94 1.17 4.85
N GLU A 90 -14.64 0.33 4.09
CA GLU A 90 -15.03 0.59 2.68
C GLU A 90 -16.51 0.93 2.54
#